data_AF-A0A9D5TTX3-F1
#
_entry.id   AF-A0A9D5TTX3-F1
#
_cell.length_a   1.000
_cell.length_b   1.000
_cell.length_c   1.000
_cell.angle_alpha   90.00
_cell.angle_beta   90.00
_cell.angle_gamma   90.00
#
_symmetry.space_group_name_H-M   'P 1'
#
loop_
_entity.id
_entity.type
_entity.pdbx_description
1 polymer ?
#
loop_
_entity_poly.entity_id
_entity_poly.type
_entity_poly.pdbx_seq_one_letter_code
_entity_poly.pdbx_strand_id
1 'polypeptide(L)'
;MKKVLCKTAIFMLVFTLIFANIADVCALNIVFKGKTDTFDTSVTIALYKPDADINNISASDISYINQQKINDDGSFEISLPVSLLTATSSKVVSNIKGKLLSDEIPLYASQNGTDNGDGTKEKPYTLQKALEEVVDNGKIIVDGLVLLDTDFVWPESDKTIIISGENNAVIDIKTLDHLQINCNTTFENLTFGCAQTGTGEDIMPENTISANGYHVIIKESVETENILSIRGGSTSKAVDGTHLEVYGGHYKTIYGGGSAHNVNGDCILTVGGQVNKNYDTSDTSSNYVPTAIHGGCWGGAIKGDCITT
;
A
#
# COMPACT_ATOMS: atom_id res chain seq x y z
N MET A 1 40.12 -23.93 -11.19
CA MET A 1 38.92 -23.11 -11.48
C MET A 1 37.95 -23.30 -10.33
N LYS A 2 37.78 -22.27 -9.48
CA LYS A 2 36.79 -22.31 -8.39
C LYS A 2 35.41 -22.09 -9.01
N LYS A 3 34.52 -23.07 -8.86
CA LYS A 3 33.08 -22.91 -9.13
C LYS A 3 32.55 -21.82 -8.20
N VAL A 4 32.29 -20.63 -8.75
CA VAL A 4 31.47 -19.63 -8.06
C VAL A 4 30.02 -20.06 -8.30
N LEU A 5 29.48 -20.76 -7.32
CA LEU A 5 28.06 -21.08 -7.24
C LEU A 5 27.33 -19.76 -6.93
N CYS A 6 27.05 -18.95 -7.95
CA CYS A 6 26.19 -17.79 -7.80
C CYS A 6 24.77 -18.35 -7.57
N LYS A 7 24.17 -18.04 -6.41
CA LYS A 7 22.81 -18.48 -6.06
C LYS A 7 21.83 -17.74 -6.98
N THR A 8 21.54 -18.32 -8.13
CA THR A 8 20.55 -17.81 -9.10
C THR A 8 19.16 -17.83 -8.44
N ALA A 9 18.56 -16.65 -8.26
CA ALA A 9 17.13 -16.54 -7.97
C ALA A 9 16.36 -16.67 -9.28
N ILE A 10 15.43 -17.61 -9.33
CA ILE A 10 14.68 -17.96 -10.53
C ILE A 10 13.32 -17.25 -10.45
N PHE A 11 13.11 -16.23 -11.27
CA PHE A 11 11.77 -15.72 -11.57
C PHE A 11 11.29 -16.37 -12.87
N MET A 12 10.10 -16.95 -12.87
CA MET A 12 9.46 -17.48 -14.07
C MET A 12 8.33 -16.51 -14.44
N LEU A 13 8.60 -15.53 -15.30
CA LEU A 13 7.55 -14.72 -15.92
C LEU A 13 7.07 -15.42 -17.19
N VAL A 14 5.79 -15.79 -17.23
CA VAL A 14 5.11 -16.28 -18.43
C VAL A 14 4.30 -15.13 -19.01
N PHE A 15 4.77 -14.54 -20.12
CA PHE A 15 3.98 -13.56 -20.88
C PHE A 15 3.16 -14.27 -21.96
N THR A 16 1.84 -14.10 -21.94
CA THR A 16 0.98 -14.38 -23.10
C THR A 16 0.75 -13.06 -23.83
N LEU A 17 1.57 -12.77 -24.84
CA LEU A 17 1.42 -11.57 -25.67
C LEU A 17 0.50 -11.86 -26.86
N ILE A 18 -0.65 -11.19 -26.92
CA ILE A 18 -1.53 -11.16 -28.09
C ILE A 18 -1.02 -10.05 -29.01
N PHE A 19 -0.30 -10.40 -30.07
CA PHE A 19 0.13 -9.41 -31.07
C PHE A 19 -0.99 -9.19 -32.10
N ALA A 20 -1.62 -8.01 -32.10
CA ALA A 20 -2.26 -7.47 -33.29
C ALA A 20 -1.18 -6.81 -34.16
N ASN A 21 -1.15 -7.13 -35.45
CA ASN A 21 -0.20 -6.62 -36.44
C ASN A 21 0.00 -5.10 -36.32
N ILE A 22 1.20 -4.67 -35.92
CA ILE A 22 1.66 -3.28 -36.11
C ILE A 22 2.98 -3.33 -36.86
N ALA A 23 2.87 -3.15 -38.17
CA ALA A 23 3.99 -2.94 -39.08
C ALA A 23 4.45 -1.48 -38.98
N ASP A 24 5.11 -1.13 -37.87
CA ASP A 24 6.01 0.02 -37.73
C ASP A 24 6.59 -0.01 -36.31
N VAL A 25 7.64 -0.82 -36.13
CA VAL A 25 8.23 -1.08 -34.81
C VAL A 25 9.24 0.03 -34.51
N CYS A 26 8.78 1.12 -33.88
CA CYS A 26 9.61 1.77 -32.88
C CYS A 26 10.04 0.67 -31.91
N ALA A 27 11.35 0.50 -31.68
CA ALA A 27 11.91 -0.59 -30.87
C ALA A 27 11.28 -0.59 -29.47
N LEU A 28 10.18 -1.33 -29.31
CA LEU A 28 9.44 -1.43 -28.06
C LEU A 28 10.36 -2.18 -27.09
N ASN A 29 10.63 -1.59 -25.94
CA ASN A 29 11.43 -2.21 -24.89
C ASN A 29 10.53 -2.48 -23.68
N ILE A 30 10.67 -3.66 -23.08
CA ILE A 30 10.25 -3.88 -21.70
C ILE A 30 11.35 -3.30 -20.82
N VAL A 31 11.02 -2.32 -20.00
CA VAL A 31 11.95 -1.70 -19.06
C VAL A 31 11.70 -2.27 -17.68
N PHE A 32 12.74 -2.86 -17.08
CA PHE A 32 12.72 -3.37 -15.73
C PHE A 32 13.39 -2.35 -14.82
N LYS A 33 12.63 -1.83 -13.85
CA LYS A 33 13.13 -0.91 -12.83
C LYS A 33 13.04 -1.56 -11.46
N GLY A 34 13.96 -1.24 -10.57
CA GLY A 34 13.92 -1.70 -9.19
C GLY A 34 15.03 -1.13 -8.33
N LYS A 35 15.07 -1.59 -7.08
CA LYS A 35 16.07 -1.23 -6.08
C LYS A 35 16.59 -2.49 -5.40
N THR A 36 17.86 -2.55 -5.06
CA THR A 36 18.47 -3.70 -4.38
C THR A 36 19.45 -3.28 -3.29
N ASP A 37 19.52 -4.08 -2.23
CA ASP A 37 20.44 -3.96 -1.09
C ASP A 37 21.73 -4.79 -1.27
N THR A 38 21.78 -5.62 -2.32
CA THR A 38 22.93 -6.49 -2.60
C THR A 38 24.10 -5.71 -3.20
N PHE A 39 25.31 -5.94 -2.67
CA PHE A 39 26.59 -5.40 -3.16
C PHE A 39 27.02 -5.91 -4.55
N ASP A 40 26.15 -6.60 -5.29
CA ASP A 40 26.45 -6.95 -6.68
C ASP A 40 26.49 -5.66 -7.50
N THR A 41 27.60 -5.45 -8.21
CA THR A 41 27.85 -4.19 -8.95
C THR A 41 26.95 -4.01 -10.18
N SER A 42 26.08 -4.98 -10.49
CA SER A 42 25.30 -5.00 -11.72
C SER A 42 24.08 -5.92 -11.67
N VAL A 43 23.05 -5.50 -12.40
CA VAL A 43 21.86 -6.26 -12.79
C VAL A 43 22.10 -6.94 -14.11
N THR A 44 21.69 -8.19 -14.25
CA THR A 44 21.75 -8.96 -15.48
C THR A 44 20.38 -9.53 -15.75
N ILE A 45 19.84 -9.30 -16.95
CA ILE A 45 18.68 -10.01 -17.47
C ILE A 45 19.15 -10.94 -18.57
N ALA A 46 18.75 -12.21 -18.48
CA ALA A 46 18.95 -13.20 -19.53
C ALA A 46 17.61 -13.70 -20.06
N LEU A 47 17.52 -13.87 -21.38
CA LEU A 47 16.50 -14.70 -22.02
C LEU A 47 17.07 -16.09 -22.26
N TYR A 48 16.29 -17.11 -21.92
CA TYR A 48 16.61 -18.48 -22.27
C TYR A 48 15.71 -19.01 -23.36
N LYS A 49 16.23 -20.01 -24.08
CA LYS A 49 15.45 -20.85 -24.99
C LYS A 49 14.25 -21.47 -24.24
N PRO A 50 13.10 -21.68 -24.91
CA PRO A 50 11.89 -22.18 -24.26
C PRO A 50 12.09 -23.48 -23.47
N ASP A 51 12.88 -24.40 -24.02
CA ASP A 51 13.10 -25.73 -23.46
C ASP A 51 14.24 -25.80 -22.44
N ALA A 52 14.82 -24.66 -22.05
CA ALA A 52 15.93 -24.64 -21.10
C ALA A 52 15.48 -25.14 -19.71
N ASP A 53 16.23 -26.09 -19.16
CA ASP A 53 16.11 -26.49 -17.77
C ASP A 53 16.77 -25.42 -16.90
N ILE A 54 15.90 -24.67 -16.23
CA ILE A 54 16.27 -23.53 -15.38
C ILE A 54 17.09 -23.95 -14.15
N ASN A 55 17.03 -25.22 -13.75
CA ASN A 55 17.86 -25.75 -12.67
C ASN A 55 19.25 -26.22 -13.15
N ASN A 56 19.46 -26.32 -14.46
CA ASN A 56 20.69 -26.82 -15.08
C ASN A 56 21.02 -26.06 -16.37
N ILE A 57 21.12 -24.74 -16.24
CA ILE A 57 21.36 -23.82 -17.36
C ILE A 57 22.79 -23.97 -17.90
N SER A 58 22.91 -24.11 -19.22
CA SER A 58 24.18 -24.02 -19.95
C SER A 58 24.27 -22.70 -20.74
N ALA A 59 25.49 -22.30 -21.12
CA ALA A 59 25.69 -21.11 -21.94
C ALA A 59 24.95 -21.17 -23.30
N SER A 60 24.75 -22.37 -23.84
CA SER A 60 24.00 -22.60 -25.07
C SER A 60 22.48 -22.39 -24.94
N ASP A 61 21.96 -22.25 -23.72
CA ASP A 61 20.55 -22.01 -23.46
C ASP A 61 20.19 -20.52 -23.47
N ILE A 62 21.19 -19.63 -23.38
CA ILE A 62 21.01 -18.18 -23.34
C ILE A 62 20.79 -17.67 -24.77
N SER A 63 19.63 -17.08 -25.05
CA SER A 63 19.33 -16.41 -26.32
C SER A 63 19.64 -14.92 -26.30
N TYR A 64 19.63 -14.30 -25.12
CA TYR A 64 20.01 -12.90 -24.93
C TYR A 64 20.51 -12.69 -23.51
N ILE A 65 21.44 -11.76 -23.34
CA ILE A 65 21.87 -11.29 -22.03
C ILE A 65 22.13 -9.79 -22.11
N ASN A 66 21.60 -9.06 -21.13
CA ASN A 66 21.91 -7.66 -20.90
C ASN A 66 22.39 -7.50 -19.47
N GLN A 67 23.34 -6.60 -19.24
CA GLN A 67 23.85 -6.29 -17.91
C GLN A 67 23.98 -4.77 -17.76
N GLN A 68 23.45 -4.25 -16.67
CA GLN A 68 23.39 -2.84 -16.30
C GLN A 68 24.05 -2.65 -14.93
N LYS A 69 24.82 -1.58 -14.76
CA LYS A 69 25.42 -1.26 -13.47
C LYS A 69 24.32 -0.77 -12.52
N ILE A 70 24.38 -1.19 -11.26
CA ILE A 70 23.49 -0.65 -10.22
C ILE A 70 23.99 0.75 -9.83
N ASN A 71 23.08 1.69 -9.67
CA ASN A 71 23.39 3.05 -9.22
C ASN A 71 23.85 3.04 -7.75
N ASP A 72 24.53 4.09 -7.32
CA ASP A 72 25.08 4.18 -5.95
C ASP A 72 23.99 4.13 -4.86
N ASP A 73 22.74 4.47 -5.19
CA ASP A 73 21.56 4.40 -4.31
C ASP A 73 20.87 3.02 -4.33
N GLY A 74 21.43 2.04 -5.03
CA GLY A 74 20.86 0.70 -5.20
C GLY A 74 19.80 0.59 -6.30
N SER A 75 19.44 1.69 -6.98
CA SER A 75 18.47 1.66 -8.07
C SER A 75 19.05 1.08 -9.36
N PHE A 76 18.20 0.52 -10.21
CA PHE A 76 18.58 0.02 -11.52
C PHE A 76 17.48 0.18 -12.55
N GLU A 77 17.89 0.29 -13.81
CA GLU A 77 17.02 0.22 -14.97
C GLU A 77 17.69 -0.64 -16.04
N ILE A 78 17.01 -1.69 -16.49
CA ILE A 78 17.51 -2.57 -17.55
C ILE A 78 16.41 -2.83 -18.57
N SER A 79 16.75 -2.63 -19.84
CA SER A 79 15.81 -2.77 -20.95
C SER A 79 15.98 -4.09 -21.69
N LEU A 80 14.85 -4.65 -22.11
CA LEU A 80 14.75 -5.84 -22.94
C LEU A 80 13.96 -5.50 -24.22
N PRO A 81 14.56 -5.58 -25.40
CA PRO A 81 13.85 -5.39 -26.65
C PRO A 81 12.76 -6.43 -26.84
N VAL A 82 11.52 -5.99 -27.07
CA VAL A 82 10.35 -6.84 -27.29
C VAL A 82 10.48 -7.66 -28.57
N SER A 83 11.27 -7.18 -29.55
CA SER A 83 11.60 -7.94 -30.75
C SER A 83 12.33 -9.27 -30.47
N LEU A 84 12.88 -9.44 -29.27
CA LEU A 84 13.52 -10.68 -28.83
C LEU A 84 12.53 -11.67 -28.19
N LEU A 85 11.30 -11.24 -27.90
CA LEU A 85 10.26 -12.08 -27.33
C LEU A 85 9.45 -12.73 -28.45
N THR A 86 9.78 -13.97 -28.79
CA THR A 86 8.98 -14.77 -29.73
C THR A 86 7.75 -15.36 -29.05
N ALA A 87 6.67 -15.57 -29.80
CA ALA A 87 5.40 -16.14 -29.31
C ALA A 87 5.53 -17.50 -28.58
N THR A 88 6.65 -18.21 -28.77
CA THR A 88 7.06 -19.34 -27.93
C THR A 88 7.85 -18.83 -26.72
N SER A 89 7.13 -18.66 -25.61
CA SER A 89 7.59 -18.43 -24.22
C SER A 89 9.10 -18.40 -23.99
N SER A 90 9.71 -17.21 -24.06
CA SER A 90 11.07 -16.99 -23.56
C SER A 90 11.03 -16.83 -22.03
N LYS A 91 11.89 -17.54 -21.30
CA LYS A 91 12.02 -17.37 -19.84
C LYS A 91 12.97 -16.20 -19.55
N VAL A 92 12.49 -15.16 -18.88
CA VAL A 92 13.31 -14.02 -18.40
C VAL A 92 13.82 -14.35 -17.00
N VAL A 93 15.14 -14.30 -16.77
CA VAL A 93 15.72 -14.47 -15.42
C VAL A 93 16.65 -13.31 -15.12
N SER A 94 16.59 -12.82 -13.88
CA SER A 94 17.49 -11.78 -13.35
C SER A 94 18.50 -12.37 -12.37
N ASN A 95 19.71 -11.83 -12.32
CA ASN A 95 20.72 -12.19 -11.32
C ASN A 95 20.52 -11.50 -9.96
N ILE A 96 19.68 -10.47 -9.86
CA ILE A 96 19.39 -9.81 -8.59
C ILE A 96 18.26 -10.55 -7.88
N LYS A 97 18.36 -10.64 -6.55
CA LYS A 97 17.20 -10.80 -5.66
C LYS A 97 16.33 -9.52 -5.58
N GLY A 98 16.20 -8.79 -6.69
CA GLY A 98 15.57 -7.47 -6.77
C GLY A 98 14.20 -7.58 -7.42
N LYS A 99 13.21 -6.99 -6.76
CA LYS A 99 11.82 -6.99 -7.17
C LYS A 99 11.59 -5.99 -8.30
N LEU A 100 10.87 -6.40 -9.34
CA LEU A 100 10.27 -5.47 -10.31
C LEU A 100 9.21 -4.66 -9.56
N LEU A 101 9.59 -3.48 -9.10
CA LEU A 101 8.68 -2.53 -8.48
C LEU A 101 8.47 -1.44 -9.52
N SER A 102 7.37 -1.51 -10.25
CA SER A 102 6.82 -0.33 -10.89
C SER A 102 5.63 0.15 -10.06
N ASP A 103 5.45 1.47 -10.08
CA ASP A 103 4.25 2.21 -9.70
C ASP A 103 2.96 1.64 -10.33
N GLU A 104 3.05 0.84 -11.40
CA GLU A 104 1.92 0.17 -12.04
C GLU A 104 1.61 -1.23 -11.47
N ILE A 105 2.55 -1.90 -10.79
CA ILE A 105 2.34 -3.26 -10.28
C ILE A 105 1.95 -3.18 -8.80
N PRO A 106 0.70 -3.51 -8.44
CA PRO A 106 0.30 -3.51 -7.04
C PRO A 106 1.00 -4.61 -6.23
N LEU A 107 1.24 -4.33 -4.96
CA LEU A 107 1.59 -5.36 -3.98
C LEU A 107 0.33 -5.94 -3.36
N TYR A 108 0.23 -7.26 -3.25
CA TYR A 108 -0.87 -7.92 -2.58
C TYR A 108 -0.52 -8.19 -1.12
N ALA A 109 -1.48 -7.89 -0.23
CA ALA A 109 -1.44 -8.19 1.19
C ALA A 109 -2.67 -9.02 1.60
N SER A 110 -2.49 -10.01 2.47
CA SER A 110 -3.61 -10.81 3.01
C SER A 110 -3.27 -11.42 4.37
N GLN A 111 -4.29 -11.93 5.09
CA GLN A 111 -4.08 -12.63 6.36
C GLN A 111 -3.09 -13.80 6.27
N ASN A 112 -3.08 -14.49 5.13
CA ASN A 112 -2.22 -15.66 4.89
C ASN A 112 -0.91 -15.28 4.18
N GLY A 113 -0.68 -13.99 3.96
CA GLY A 113 0.57 -13.50 3.40
C GLY A 113 1.74 -13.72 4.37
N THR A 114 2.95 -13.64 3.83
CA THR A 114 4.17 -13.84 4.62
C THR A 114 5.22 -12.82 4.26
N ASP A 115 6.13 -12.51 5.17
CA ASP A 115 7.22 -11.56 4.88
C ASP A 115 8.23 -12.11 3.84
N ASN A 116 8.22 -13.43 3.64
CA ASN A 116 9.00 -14.13 2.61
C ASN A 116 8.25 -14.27 1.27
N GLY A 117 7.05 -13.68 1.15
CA GLY A 117 6.31 -13.63 -0.11
C GLY A 117 7.08 -12.87 -1.20
N ASP A 118 6.48 -12.75 -2.37
CA ASP A 118 6.99 -11.84 -3.41
C ASP A 118 6.02 -10.67 -3.65
N GLY A 119 4.92 -10.59 -2.89
CA GLY A 119 3.91 -9.55 -3.00
C GLY A 119 3.02 -9.67 -4.23
N THR A 120 3.05 -10.80 -4.93
CA THR A 120 2.05 -11.16 -5.94
C THR A 120 0.78 -11.68 -5.27
N LYS A 121 -0.31 -11.81 -6.03
CA LYS A 121 -1.58 -12.36 -5.52
C LYS A 121 -1.43 -13.82 -5.07
N GLU A 122 -0.58 -14.59 -5.74
CA GLU A 122 -0.32 -16.01 -5.43
C GLU A 122 0.55 -16.18 -4.17
N LYS A 123 1.44 -15.22 -3.90
CA LYS A 123 2.33 -15.21 -2.72
C LYS A 123 2.33 -13.82 -2.07
N PRO A 124 1.18 -13.44 -1.46
CA PRO A 124 1.00 -12.11 -0.91
C PRO A 124 1.90 -11.90 0.30
N TYR A 125 2.13 -10.62 0.61
CA TYR A 125 2.78 -10.20 1.83
C TYR A 125 1.82 -10.13 3.01
N THR A 126 2.38 -10.07 4.22
CA THR A 126 1.67 -9.44 5.33
C THR A 126 1.45 -7.96 4.99
N LEU A 127 0.46 -7.30 5.61
CA LEU A 127 0.25 -5.87 5.38
C LEU A 127 1.47 -5.04 5.80
N GLN A 128 2.10 -5.38 6.94
CA GLN A 128 3.30 -4.69 7.41
C GLN A 128 4.43 -4.79 6.38
N LYS A 129 4.69 -5.98 5.84
CA LYS A 129 5.72 -6.13 4.80
C LYS A 129 5.37 -5.39 3.51
N ALA A 130 4.10 -5.37 3.12
CA ALA A 130 3.66 -4.60 1.96
C ALA A 130 3.91 -3.09 2.15
N LEU A 131 3.69 -2.55 3.35
CA LEU A 131 3.97 -1.14 3.67
C LEU A 131 5.47 -0.79 3.65
N GLU A 132 6.33 -1.72 4.06
CA GLU A 132 7.79 -1.55 3.97
C GLU A 132 8.26 -1.51 2.50
N GLU A 133 7.72 -2.43 1.69
CA GLU A 133 8.19 -2.72 0.33
C GLU A 133 7.54 -1.85 -0.76
N VAL A 134 6.35 -1.29 -0.50
CA VAL A 134 5.66 -0.46 -1.49
C VAL A 134 6.52 0.75 -1.85
N VAL A 135 6.58 1.08 -3.13
CA VAL A 135 7.29 2.25 -3.62
C VAL A 135 6.46 3.52 -3.42
N ASP A 136 7.09 4.68 -3.52
CA ASP A 136 6.35 5.94 -3.55
C ASP A 136 5.36 5.96 -4.72
N ASN A 137 4.16 6.48 -4.47
CA ASN A 137 2.98 6.43 -5.33
C ASN A 137 2.49 5.01 -5.67
N GLY A 138 2.99 3.99 -4.97
CA GLY A 138 2.63 2.59 -5.19
C GLY A 138 1.26 2.22 -4.60
N LYS A 139 0.73 1.09 -5.06
CA LYS A 139 -0.55 0.54 -4.63
C LYS A 139 -0.39 -0.78 -3.87
N ILE A 140 -1.10 -0.92 -2.76
CA ILE A 140 -1.28 -2.17 -2.03
C ILE A 140 -2.74 -2.61 -2.22
N ILE A 141 -2.94 -3.88 -2.58
CA ILE A 141 -4.24 -4.54 -2.64
C ILE A 141 -4.38 -5.45 -1.43
N VAL A 142 -5.36 -5.17 -0.57
CA VAL A 142 -5.75 -6.07 0.50
C VAL A 142 -6.74 -7.09 -0.07
N ASP A 143 -6.39 -8.37 -0.05
CA ASP A 143 -7.21 -9.47 -0.55
C ASP A 143 -7.90 -10.20 0.62
N GLY A 144 -9.20 -9.95 0.77
CA GLY A 144 -10.00 -10.51 1.86
C GLY A 144 -9.65 -9.92 3.22
N LEU A 145 -9.58 -10.76 4.25
CA LEU A 145 -9.35 -10.33 5.63
C LEU A 145 -7.86 -10.09 5.91
N VAL A 146 -7.56 -9.07 6.70
CA VAL A 146 -6.29 -8.84 7.41
C VAL A 146 -6.61 -8.43 8.84
N LEU A 147 -6.22 -9.25 9.81
CA LEU A 147 -6.33 -8.96 11.24
C LEU A 147 -5.07 -8.23 11.69
N LEU A 148 -5.23 -7.04 12.28
CA LEU A 148 -4.14 -6.33 12.94
C LEU A 148 -4.23 -6.60 14.44
N ASP A 149 -3.07 -6.91 15.03
CA ASP A 149 -2.89 -7.12 16.46
C ASP A 149 -2.05 -5.99 17.08
N THR A 150 -1.96 -5.99 18.41
CA THR A 150 -1.25 -4.95 19.17
C THR A 150 0.24 -4.82 18.83
N ASP A 151 0.82 -5.80 18.14
CA ASP A 151 2.21 -5.80 17.71
C ASP A 151 2.37 -5.17 16.30
N PHE A 152 1.27 -4.89 15.59
CA PHE A 152 1.31 -4.22 14.30
C PHE A 152 1.86 -2.80 14.41
N VAL A 153 2.89 -2.52 13.61
CA VAL A 153 3.49 -1.20 13.51
C VAL A 153 3.46 -0.72 12.07
N TRP A 154 2.79 0.40 11.84
CA TRP A 154 2.85 1.09 10.56
C TRP A 154 4.21 1.78 10.40
N PRO A 155 5.03 1.43 9.40
CA PRO A 155 6.36 2.01 9.24
C PRO A 155 6.28 3.49 8.91
N GLU A 156 7.14 4.30 9.54
CA GLU A 156 7.25 5.73 9.24
C GLU A 156 7.90 5.94 7.87
N SER A 157 7.25 6.72 7.00
CA SER A 157 7.69 6.92 5.62
C SER A 157 7.13 8.22 5.03
N ASP A 158 7.90 8.87 4.15
CA ASP A 158 7.50 10.04 3.37
C ASP A 158 6.73 9.68 2.07
N LYS A 159 6.71 8.39 1.72
CA LYS A 159 5.95 7.84 0.59
C LYS A 159 4.47 8.19 0.66
N THR A 160 3.87 8.37 -0.51
CA THR A 160 2.44 8.46 -0.74
C THR A 160 1.95 7.15 -1.34
N ILE A 161 0.93 6.52 -0.75
CA ILE A 161 0.48 5.19 -1.17
C ILE A 161 -1.04 5.11 -1.29
N ILE A 162 -1.50 4.12 -2.04
CA ILE A 162 -2.92 3.75 -2.14
C ILE A 162 -3.10 2.35 -1.57
N ILE A 163 -4.07 2.18 -0.69
CA ILE A 163 -4.52 0.88 -0.18
C ILE A 163 -5.94 0.65 -0.67
N SER A 164 -6.11 -0.36 -1.52
CA SER A 164 -7.41 -0.75 -2.07
C SER A 164 -7.80 -2.15 -1.64
N GLY A 165 -9.09 -2.41 -1.45
CA GLY A 165 -9.59 -3.75 -1.23
C GLY A 165 -9.92 -4.53 -2.51
N GLU A 166 -9.80 -5.86 -2.44
CA GLU A 166 -10.37 -6.86 -3.33
C GLU A 166 -11.09 -7.96 -2.50
N ASN A 167 -12.08 -8.64 -3.07
CA ASN A 167 -12.78 -9.78 -2.43
C ASN A 167 -13.38 -9.47 -1.05
N ASN A 168 -14.14 -8.38 -0.94
CA ASN A 168 -14.72 -7.89 0.32
C ASN A 168 -13.63 -7.64 1.38
N ALA A 169 -12.58 -6.91 0.99
CA ALA A 169 -11.43 -6.71 1.85
C ALA A 169 -11.81 -6.06 3.19
N VAL A 170 -11.24 -6.60 4.27
CA VAL A 170 -11.39 -6.07 5.61
C VAL A 170 -10.02 -5.89 6.25
N ILE A 171 -9.70 -4.67 6.67
CA ILE A 171 -8.62 -4.43 7.63
C ILE A 171 -9.26 -4.38 9.01
N ASP A 172 -9.14 -5.46 9.77
CA ASP A 172 -9.75 -5.59 11.09
C ASP A 172 -8.79 -5.03 12.15
N ILE A 173 -9.25 -4.00 12.85
CA ILE A 173 -8.53 -3.29 13.89
C ILE A 173 -9.19 -3.48 15.26
N LYS A 174 -10.09 -4.44 15.44
CA LYS A 174 -10.87 -4.61 16.69
C LYS A 174 -10.00 -4.82 17.92
N THR A 175 -8.78 -5.36 17.75
CA THR A 175 -7.85 -5.57 18.86
C THR A 175 -6.99 -4.35 19.19
N LEU A 176 -7.08 -3.27 18.39
CA LEU A 176 -6.30 -2.05 18.54
C LEU A 176 -7.15 -0.92 19.11
N ASP A 177 -6.70 -0.28 20.19
CA ASP A 177 -7.31 0.99 20.61
C ASP A 177 -7.08 2.08 19.54
N HIS A 178 -5.86 2.08 18.96
CA HIS A 178 -5.40 3.09 18.01
C HIS A 178 -4.64 2.47 16.84
N LEU A 179 -5.18 2.57 15.62
CA LEU A 179 -4.39 2.39 14.41
C LEU A 179 -3.65 3.69 14.10
N GLN A 180 -2.33 3.63 14.05
CA GLN A 180 -1.45 4.75 13.73
C GLN A 180 -0.98 4.65 12.29
N ILE A 181 -1.37 5.59 11.44
CA ILE A 181 -0.92 5.66 10.03
C ILE A 181 0.28 6.61 9.99
N ASN A 182 1.43 6.11 9.52
CA ASN A 182 2.70 6.84 9.53
C ASN A 182 3.26 7.14 8.12
N CYS A 183 2.37 7.29 7.13
CA CYS A 183 2.71 7.78 5.79
C CYS A 183 1.46 8.36 5.09
N ASN A 184 1.67 9.12 4.01
CA ASN A 184 0.54 9.63 3.22
C ASN A 184 -0.21 8.46 2.58
N THR A 185 -1.51 8.34 2.83
CA THR A 185 -2.28 7.13 2.49
C THR A 185 -3.68 7.45 2.00
N THR A 186 -4.04 6.91 0.84
CA THR A 186 -5.43 6.87 0.38
C THR A 186 -6.00 5.46 0.56
N PHE A 187 -7.16 5.35 1.22
CA PHE A 187 -7.91 4.10 1.34
C PHE A 187 -9.11 4.09 0.40
N GLU A 188 -9.34 2.97 -0.29
CA GLU A 188 -10.48 2.76 -1.18
C GLU A 188 -10.98 1.30 -1.19
N ASN A 189 -12.26 1.09 -1.49
CA ASN A 189 -12.86 -0.22 -1.78
C ASN A 189 -12.64 -1.31 -0.71
N LEU A 190 -12.59 -0.93 0.57
CA LEU A 190 -12.37 -1.85 1.70
C LEU A 190 -13.23 -1.48 2.89
N THR A 191 -13.34 -2.39 3.84
CA THR A 191 -13.99 -2.16 5.14
C THR A 191 -12.96 -2.09 6.25
N PHE A 192 -13.08 -1.14 7.17
CA PHE A 192 -12.42 -1.24 8.46
C PHE A 192 -13.27 -2.07 9.43
N GLY A 193 -12.78 -3.24 9.80
CA GLY A 193 -13.36 -4.06 10.86
C GLY A 193 -13.07 -3.40 12.20
N CYS A 194 -14.11 -2.98 12.91
CA CYS A 194 -13.98 -2.21 14.14
C CYS A 194 -15.07 -2.57 15.14
N ALA A 195 -14.84 -2.18 16.39
CA ALA A 195 -15.69 -2.46 17.53
C ALA A 195 -16.24 -1.16 18.14
N GLN A 196 -17.37 -1.32 18.82
CA GLN A 196 -18.08 -0.25 19.51
C GLN A 196 -18.73 -0.81 20.77
N THR A 197 -19.02 0.06 21.72
CA THR A 197 -19.88 -0.24 22.88
C THR A 197 -21.13 0.62 22.86
N GLY A 198 -22.16 0.17 23.59
CA GLY A 198 -23.43 0.89 23.67
C GLY A 198 -24.26 0.81 22.38
N THR A 199 -25.42 1.47 22.40
CA THR A 199 -26.35 1.58 21.28
C THR A 199 -27.08 2.93 21.35
N GLY A 200 -27.65 3.39 20.23
CA GLY A 200 -28.35 4.68 20.18
C GLY A 200 -27.43 5.86 20.50
N GLU A 201 -27.85 6.77 21.38
CA GLU A 201 -27.06 7.96 21.74
C GLU A 201 -25.76 7.64 22.50
N ASP A 202 -25.77 6.57 23.30
CA ASP A 202 -24.64 6.11 24.14
C ASP A 202 -23.61 5.28 23.37
N ILE A 203 -23.78 5.15 22.06
CA ILE A 203 -22.85 4.42 21.21
C ILE A 203 -21.46 5.08 21.24
N MET A 204 -20.42 4.31 21.54
CA MET A 204 -19.04 4.78 21.67
C MET A 204 -18.10 3.90 20.84
N PRO A 205 -17.22 4.51 20.02
CA PRO A 205 -16.21 3.76 19.28
C PRO A 205 -15.16 3.19 20.25
N GLU A 206 -14.76 1.94 20.06
CA GLU A 206 -13.62 1.35 20.79
C GLU A 206 -12.29 1.60 20.06
N ASN A 207 -12.33 1.77 18.74
CA ASN A 207 -11.12 1.97 17.94
C ASN A 207 -11.04 3.39 17.37
N THR A 208 -9.80 3.88 17.24
CA THR A 208 -9.50 5.17 16.62
C THR A 208 -8.44 5.01 15.54
N ILE A 209 -8.61 5.67 14.40
CA ILE A 209 -7.56 5.85 13.40
C ILE A 209 -6.88 7.21 13.62
N SER A 210 -5.55 7.24 13.73
CA SER A 210 -4.76 8.46 13.86
C SER A 210 -3.82 8.59 12.67
N ALA A 211 -3.98 9.65 11.88
CA ALA A 211 -3.16 9.94 10.71
C ALA A 211 -1.78 10.52 11.06
N ASN A 212 -1.51 10.80 12.34
CA ASN A 212 -0.19 11.24 12.84
C ASN A 212 0.45 12.41 12.07
N GLY A 213 -0.36 13.28 11.48
CA GLY A 213 0.10 14.44 10.70
C GLY A 213 0.35 14.16 9.22
N TYR A 214 0.14 12.94 8.75
CA TYR A 214 0.21 12.60 7.33
C TYR A 214 -1.09 12.96 6.60
N HIS A 215 -0.98 13.11 5.28
CA HIS A 215 -2.15 13.26 4.42
C HIS A 215 -2.87 11.92 4.27
N VAL A 216 -4.04 11.82 4.88
CA VAL A 216 -4.87 10.61 4.81
C VAL A 216 -6.20 10.92 4.13
N ILE A 217 -6.55 10.09 3.16
CA ILE A 217 -7.81 10.19 2.41
C ILE A 217 -8.60 8.89 2.60
N ILE A 218 -9.79 8.99 3.16
CA ILE A 218 -10.78 7.91 3.22
C ILE A 218 -11.79 8.14 2.11
N LYS A 219 -11.70 7.37 1.01
CA LYS A 219 -12.62 7.52 -0.13
C LYS A 219 -14.04 7.06 0.22
N GLU A 220 -15.01 7.50 -0.59
CA GLU A 220 -16.44 7.16 -0.42
C GLU A 220 -16.73 5.66 -0.49
N SER A 221 -15.88 4.89 -1.17
CA SER A 221 -15.98 3.43 -1.25
C SER A 221 -15.45 2.68 -0.03
N VAL A 222 -14.95 3.39 0.98
CA VAL A 222 -14.54 2.79 2.26
C VAL A 222 -15.76 2.67 3.17
N GLU A 223 -15.90 1.51 3.80
CA GLU A 223 -16.92 1.23 4.82
C GLU A 223 -16.26 1.01 6.18
N THR A 224 -17.07 1.06 7.23
CA THR A 224 -16.67 0.62 8.57
C THR A 224 -17.73 -0.33 9.10
N GLU A 225 -17.32 -1.43 9.74
CA GLU A 225 -18.26 -2.43 10.27
C GLU A 225 -19.14 -1.85 11.40
N ASN A 226 -18.54 -0.98 12.22
CA ASN A 226 -19.17 -0.25 13.32
C ASN A 226 -18.74 1.22 13.27
N ILE A 227 -19.11 2.02 14.28
CA ILE A 227 -18.64 3.42 14.35
C ILE A 227 -17.17 3.50 14.79
N LEU A 228 -16.46 4.47 14.22
CA LEU A 228 -15.06 4.77 14.53
C LEU A 228 -14.85 6.20 15.05
N SER A 229 -13.67 6.44 15.60
CA SER A 229 -13.11 7.79 15.65
C SER A 229 -11.95 7.91 14.66
N ILE A 230 -11.79 9.08 14.06
CA ILE A 230 -10.63 9.39 13.21
C ILE A 230 -10.05 10.75 13.55
N ARG A 231 -8.71 10.86 13.49
CA ARG A 231 -7.96 12.05 13.86
C ARG A 231 -6.86 12.33 12.84
N GLY A 232 -6.72 13.58 12.41
CA GLY A 232 -5.63 13.99 11.52
C GLY A 232 -4.26 14.03 12.23
N GLY A 233 -4.25 14.34 13.53
CA GLY A 233 -3.02 14.43 14.33
C GLY A 233 -2.66 13.15 15.07
N SER A 234 -1.67 13.26 15.96
CA SER A 234 -1.20 12.15 16.80
C SER A 234 -1.82 12.14 18.20
N THR A 235 -1.76 10.99 18.87
CA THR A 235 -2.14 10.79 20.28
C THR A 235 -0.97 10.81 21.23
N SER A 236 0.27 10.86 20.75
CA SER A 236 1.49 10.70 21.56
C SER A 236 2.53 11.80 21.40
N LYS A 237 2.45 12.59 20.31
CA LYS A 237 3.43 13.64 20.00
C LYS A 237 2.78 14.82 19.27
N ALA A 238 3.46 15.97 19.31
CA ALA A 238 3.14 17.08 18.42
C ALA A 238 3.48 16.72 16.96
N VAL A 239 2.75 17.30 16.02
CA VAL A 239 2.95 17.10 14.58
C VAL A 239 3.06 18.45 13.87
N ASP A 240 3.66 18.47 12.69
CA ASP A 240 3.94 19.73 11.98
C ASP A 240 2.74 20.30 11.24
N GLY A 241 1.81 19.46 10.82
CA GLY A 241 0.55 19.84 10.19
C GLY A 241 -0.37 18.62 10.12
N THR A 242 -1.61 18.81 9.69
CA THR A 242 -2.53 17.70 9.41
C THR A 242 -3.32 17.96 8.13
N HIS A 243 -3.59 16.89 7.38
CA HIS A 243 -4.49 16.93 6.24
C HIS A 243 -5.30 15.64 6.20
N LEU A 244 -6.58 15.75 6.58
CA LEU A 244 -7.48 14.60 6.65
C LEU A 244 -8.69 14.85 5.73
N GLU A 245 -8.96 13.90 4.85
CA GLU A 245 -10.14 13.93 3.99
C GLU A 245 -10.97 12.67 4.24
N VAL A 246 -12.26 12.83 4.56
CA VAL A 246 -13.16 11.73 4.92
C VAL A 246 -14.42 11.80 4.07
N TYR A 247 -14.62 10.80 3.21
CA TYR A 247 -15.76 10.73 2.27
C TYR A 247 -16.65 9.49 2.45
N GLY A 248 -16.18 8.47 3.17
CA GLY A 248 -16.88 7.21 3.43
C GLY A 248 -16.63 6.69 4.84
N GLY A 249 -17.31 5.62 5.23
CA GLY A 249 -17.24 5.03 6.56
C GLY A 249 -18.20 5.65 7.58
N HIS A 250 -18.21 5.08 8.79
CA HIS A 250 -19.03 5.54 9.89
C HIS A 250 -18.23 6.01 11.09
N TYR A 251 -18.56 7.20 11.61
CA TYR A 251 -17.81 7.85 12.69
C TYR A 251 -18.72 8.44 13.76
N LYS A 252 -18.30 8.28 15.02
CA LYS A 252 -18.79 9.11 16.13
C LYS A 252 -18.09 10.46 16.14
N THR A 253 -16.78 10.46 15.90
CA THR A 253 -15.97 11.67 16.00
C THR A 253 -14.95 11.75 14.87
N ILE A 254 -14.81 12.95 14.31
CA ILE A 254 -13.82 13.29 13.29
C ILE A 254 -13.08 14.53 13.80
N TYR A 255 -11.77 14.40 14.03
CA TYR A 255 -10.91 15.51 14.43
C TYR A 255 -9.92 15.84 13.31
N GLY A 256 -9.86 17.09 12.88
CA GLY A 256 -8.79 17.55 11.98
C GLY A 256 -7.43 17.49 12.66
N GLY A 257 -7.39 17.75 13.97
CA GLY A 257 -6.18 17.71 14.80
C GLY A 257 -5.97 16.36 15.51
N GLY A 258 -5.15 16.38 16.58
CA GLY A 258 -4.81 15.21 17.39
C GLY A 258 -5.53 15.12 18.74
N SER A 259 -4.95 14.32 19.65
CA SER A 259 -5.38 14.17 21.05
C SER A 259 -4.31 14.73 21.98
N ALA A 260 -4.62 15.72 22.80
CA ALA A 260 -3.77 16.33 23.83
C ALA A 260 -2.41 16.92 23.37
N HIS A 261 -2.08 16.81 22.07
CA HIS A 261 -0.82 17.29 21.50
C HIS A 261 -1.07 18.35 20.43
N ASN A 262 -0.07 19.22 20.25
CA ASN A 262 -0.17 20.37 19.37
C ASN A 262 0.02 20.00 17.91
N VAL A 263 -0.69 20.71 17.02
CA VAL A 263 -0.39 20.81 15.60
C VAL A 263 0.35 22.13 15.39
N ASN A 264 1.62 22.07 14.98
CA ASN A 264 2.48 23.25 14.89
C ASN A 264 2.21 24.14 13.68
N GLY A 265 1.60 23.59 12.63
CA GLY A 265 1.21 24.29 11.42
C GLY A 265 -0.28 24.16 11.17
N ASP A 266 -0.64 24.09 9.89
CA ASP A 266 -2.04 24.10 9.46
C ASP A 266 -2.73 22.76 9.74
N CYS A 267 -4.02 22.85 10.01
CA CYS A 267 -4.90 21.74 10.27
C CYS A 267 -6.04 21.75 9.26
N ILE A 268 -5.99 20.85 8.29
CA ILE A 268 -6.94 20.77 7.18
C ILE A 268 -7.82 19.54 7.35
N LEU A 269 -9.12 19.75 7.43
CA LEU A 269 -10.14 18.72 7.49
C LEU A 269 -11.18 18.91 6.38
N THR A 270 -11.37 17.90 5.56
CA THR A 270 -12.46 17.84 4.59
C THR A 270 -13.39 16.70 4.96
N VAL A 271 -14.69 16.98 5.13
CA VAL A 271 -15.71 15.94 5.33
C VAL A 271 -16.77 16.08 4.25
N GLY A 272 -16.93 15.05 3.43
CA GLY A 272 -17.89 15.06 2.33
C GLY A 272 -18.45 13.67 2.02
N GLY A 273 -18.97 13.51 0.81
CA GLY A 273 -19.44 12.22 0.32
C GLY A 273 -20.60 11.65 1.14
N GLN A 274 -20.51 10.37 1.48
CA GLN A 274 -21.55 9.56 2.11
C GLN A 274 -21.10 9.05 3.49
N VAL A 275 -20.38 9.89 4.24
CA VAL A 275 -20.04 9.62 5.64
C VAL A 275 -21.32 9.36 6.45
N ASN A 276 -21.33 8.31 7.27
CA ASN A 276 -22.48 7.92 8.09
C ASN A 276 -23.76 7.58 7.30
N LYS A 277 -23.67 7.22 6.01
CA LYS A 277 -24.86 6.95 5.15
C LYS A 277 -25.87 5.94 5.69
N ASN A 278 -25.44 5.02 6.56
CA ASN A 278 -26.29 3.99 7.13
C ASN A 278 -26.93 4.42 8.47
N TYR A 279 -26.65 5.62 8.96
CA TYR A 279 -27.21 6.17 10.19
C TYR A 279 -28.23 7.27 9.88
N ASP A 280 -29.23 7.35 10.73
CA ASP A 280 -30.26 8.37 10.64
C ASP A 280 -29.71 9.72 11.12
N THR A 281 -30.32 10.80 10.63
CA THR A 281 -30.04 12.17 11.05
C THR A 281 -30.98 12.65 12.16
N SER A 282 -32.10 11.94 12.37
CA SER A 282 -33.08 12.26 13.41
C SER A 282 -32.68 11.66 14.75
N ASP A 283 -32.54 12.49 15.79
CA ASP A 283 -32.21 12.08 17.16
C ASP A 283 -33.26 11.15 17.81
N THR A 284 -34.47 11.14 17.28
CA THR A 284 -35.54 10.21 17.67
C THR A 284 -35.38 8.79 17.09
N SER A 285 -34.43 8.57 16.17
CA SER A 285 -34.24 7.29 15.51
C SER A 285 -33.43 6.33 16.38
N SER A 286 -33.84 5.06 16.42
CA SER A 286 -33.05 4.02 17.10
C SER A 286 -31.71 3.74 16.42
N ASN A 287 -31.53 4.25 15.19
CA ASN A 287 -30.31 4.14 14.40
C ASN A 287 -29.66 5.52 14.20
N TYR A 288 -29.83 6.43 15.15
CA TYR A 288 -29.15 7.70 15.20
C TYR A 288 -27.77 7.56 15.83
N VAL A 289 -26.77 8.25 15.27
CA VAL A 289 -25.43 8.40 15.86
C VAL A 289 -25.09 9.88 15.92
N PRO A 290 -25.03 10.49 17.11
CA PRO A 290 -24.60 11.88 17.22
C PRO A 290 -23.12 11.95 16.84
N THR A 291 -22.86 12.58 15.68
CA THR A 291 -21.52 12.69 15.10
C THR A 291 -20.95 14.07 15.36
N ALA A 292 -19.75 14.12 15.95
CA ALA A 292 -19.06 15.36 16.22
C ALA A 292 -17.89 15.56 15.23
N ILE A 293 -17.93 16.67 14.50
CA ILE A 293 -16.84 17.10 13.62
C ILE A 293 -16.13 18.26 14.28
N HIS A 294 -14.83 18.10 14.51
CA HIS A 294 -13.98 19.09 15.12
C HIS A 294 -12.87 19.45 14.14
N GLY A 295 -12.82 20.70 13.70
CA GLY A 295 -11.73 21.16 12.85
C GLY A 295 -10.36 21.06 13.52
N GLY A 296 -10.32 21.09 14.85
CA GLY A 296 -9.08 21.14 15.63
C GLY A 296 -8.75 19.92 16.48
N CYS A 297 -7.88 20.15 17.46
CA CYS A 297 -7.43 19.12 18.41
C CYS A 297 -8.42 18.95 19.56
N TRP A 298 -8.49 17.74 20.10
CA TRP A 298 -9.09 17.53 21.42
C TRP A 298 -8.01 17.71 22.48
N GLY A 299 -8.08 18.77 23.29
CA GLY A 299 -7.15 19.03 24.40
C GLY A 299 -5.75 19.53 24.02
N GLY A 300 -5.45 19.67 22.72
CA GLY A 300 -4.23 20.31 22.19
C GLY A 300 -4.51 21.66 21.53
N ALA A 301 -3.47 22.34 21.04
CA ALA A 301 -3.60 23.59 20.29
C ALA A 301 -3.18 23.44 18.82
N ILE A 302 -3.85 24.18 17.93
CA ILE A 302 -3.37 24.42 16.56
C ILE A 302 -2.65 25.77 16.57
N LYS A 303 -1.44 25.81 16.00
CA LYS A 303 -0.65 27.05 15.88
C LYS A 303 -0.75 27.71 14.51
N GLY A 304 -1.09 26.95 13.46
CA GLY A 304 -1.41 27.48 12.12
C GLY A 304 -2.91 27.69 11.93
N ASP A 305 -3.35 27.66 10.67
CA ASP A 305 -4.75 27.83 10.32
C ASP A 305 -5.54 26.54 10.53
N CYS A 306 -6.81 26.69 10.96
CA CYS A 306 -7.76 25.58 11.05
C CYS A 306 -8.77 25.72 9.92
N ILE A 307 -8.68 24.83 8.93
CA ILE A 307 -9.55 24.82 7.74
C ILE A 307 -10.43 23.59 7.81
N THR A 308 -11.75 23.79 7.84
CA THR A 308 -12.73 22.71 7.83
C THR A 308 -13.77 22.97 6.76
N THR A 309 -13.91 22.03 5.84
CA THR A 309 -14.81 22.13 4.68
C THR A 309 -15.69 20.91 4.54
#